data_AF-A0A0L7K2Z7-F1
#
_entry.id   AF-A0A0L7K2Z7-F1
#
_cell.length_a   1.000
_cell.length_b   1.000
_cell.length_c   1.000
_cell.angle_alpha   90.00
_cell.angle_beta   90.00
_cell.angle_gamma   90.00
#
_symmetry.space_group_name_H-M   'P 1'
#
loop_
_entity.id
_entity.type
_entity.pdbx_description
1 polymer ?
#
loop_
_entity_poly.entity_id
_entity_poly.type
_entity_poly.pdbx_seq_one_letter_code
_entity_poly.pdbx_strand_id
1 'polypeptide(L)'
;MKHIPNKLKKLTQETIALIEERFILAKDIKDPRYRIKDKEVKRSIKKDNRMYKEKTVQIALENNRFLKIAKQGISLGKSWITSLKDNFGKKHQ
;
A
#
# COMPACT_ATOMS: atom_id res chain seq x y z
N MET A 1 13.76 20.29 4.39
CA MET A 1 13.46 18.83 4.47
C MET A 1 14.36 18.10 3.49
N LYS A 2 15.13 17.10 3.92
CA LYS A 2 16.01 16.33 3.01
C LYS A 2 15.14 15.56 2.00
N HIS A 3 15.41 15.74 0.71
CA HIS A 3 14.63 15.10 -0.36
C HIS A 3 14.95 13.60 -0.40
N ILE A 4 14.09 12.77 0.19
CA ILE A 4 14.23 11.31 0.14
C ILE A 4 13.85 10.87 -1.29
N PRO A 5 14.75 10.20 -2.04
CA PRO A 5 14.44 9.64 -3.34
C PRO A 5 13.15 8.81 -3.30
N ASN A 6 12.24 8.98 -4.27
CA ASN A 6 10.96 8.26 -4.31
C ASN A 6 11.11 6.73 -4.20
N LYS A 7 12.25 6.19 -4.62
CA LYS A 7 12.59 4.76 -4.51
C LYS A 7 12.75 4.30 -3.05
N LEU A 8 13.20 5.17 -2.16
CA LEU A 8 13.41 4.86 -0.73
C LEU A 8 12.13 5.00 0.11
N LYS A 9 11.08 5.69 -0.40
CA LYS A 9 9.79 5.81 0.31
C LYS A 9 9.08 4.48 0.56
N LYS A 10 9.47 3.42 -0.18
CA LYS A 10 8.91 2.07 -0.04
C LYS A 10 9.64 1.23 1.00
N LEU A 11 10.79 1.70 1.49
CA LEU A 11 11.65 0.98 2.41
C LEU A 11 11.47 1.53 3.82
N THR A 12 11.59 0.65 4.80
CA THR A 12 11.65 1.04 6.21
C THR A 12 13.00 1.67 6.54
N GLN A 13 13.05 2.44 7.63
CA GLN A 13 14.29 3.05 8.12
C GLN A 13 15.36 1.98 8.44
N GLU A 14 14.94 0.82 8.94
CA GLU A 14 15.79 -0.34 9.19
C GLU A 14 16.47 -0.84 7.90
N THR A 15 15.70 -1.04 6.83
CA THR A 15 16.25 -1.45 5.54
C THR A 15 17.22 -0.40 4.98
N ILE A 16 16.95 0.89 5.18
CA ILE A 16 17.85 1.98 4.76
C ILE A 16 19.17 1.88 5.52
N ALA A 17 19.15 1.68 6.84
CA ALA A 17 20.35 1.50 7.64
C ALA A 17 21.18 0.29 7.17
N LEU A 18 20.54 -0.85 6.86
CA LEU A 18 21.23 -2.02 6.30
C LEU A 18 21.90 -1.73 4.95
N ILE A 19 21.27 -0.90 4.10
CA ILE A 19 21.87 -0.48 2.82
C ILE A 19 23.12 0.36 3.05
N GLU A 20 23.10 1.26 4.03
CA GLU A 20 24.24 2.09 4.42
C GLU A 20 25.39 1.23 4.97
N GLU A 21 25.10 0.27 5.86
CA GLU A 21 26.08 -0.70 6.36
C GLU A 21 26.73 -1.50 5.24
N ARG A 22 25.92 -1.99 4.29
CA ARG A 22 26.43 -2.70 3.11
C ARG A 22 27.32 -1.80 2.26
N PHE A 23 26.97 -0.52 2.11
CA PHE A 23 27.77 0.43 1.34
C PHE A 23 29.16 0.65 1.96
N ILE A 24 29.24 0.71 3.29
CA ILE A 24 30.52 0.79 4.01
C ILE A 24 31.37 -0.46 3.74
N LEU A 25 30.76 -1.65 3.83
CA LEU A 25 31.44 -2.93 3.58
C LEU A 25 31.79 -3.14 2.09
N ALA A 26 31.11 -2.46 1.17
CA ALA A 26 31.35 -2.57 -0.26
C ALA A 26 32.75 -2.07 -0.69
N LYS A 27 33.48 -1.39 0.20
CA LYS A 27 34.88 -1.02 -0.03
C LYS A 27 35.79 -2.24 -0.25
N ASP A 28 35.46 -3.38 0.36
CA ASP A 28 36.08 -4.67 0.07
C ASP A 28 35.02 -5.73 -0.22
N ILE A 29 34.73 -5.91 -1.51
CA ILE A 29 33.71 -6.86 -1.99
C ILE A 29 34.10 -8.32 -1.68
N LYS A 30 35.38 -8.60 -1.42
CA LYS A 30 35.84 -9.96 -1.09
C LYS A 30 35.62 -10.29 0.39
N ASP A 31 35.31 -9.31 1.24
CA ASP A 31 34.99 -9.53 2.66
C ASP A 31 33.79 -10.49 2.81
N PRO A 32 33.92 -11.62 3.53
CA PRO A 32 32.80 -12.49 3.84
C PRO A 32 31.62 -11.76 4.51
N ARG A 33 31.89 -10.73 5.32
CA ARG A 33 30.87 -9.90 5.97
C ARG A 33 30.03 -9.13 4.96
N TYR A 34 30.63 -8.65 3.87
CA TYR A 34 29.90 -8.01 2.78
C TYR A 34 28.87 -8.96 2.16
N ARG A 35 29.26 -10.22 1.88
CA ARG A 35 28.33 -11.22 1.28
C ARG A 35 27.15 -11.53 2.19
N ILE A 36 27.37 -11.61 3.50
CA ILE A 36 26.30 -11.84 4.49
C ILE A 36 25.36 -10.64 4.49
N LYS A 37 25.91 -9.43 4.60
CA LYS A 37 25.14 -8.18 4.65
C LYS A 37 24.38 -7.91 3.34
N ASP A 38 24.95 -8.24 2.19
CA ASP A 38 24.26 -8.10 0.90
C ASP A 38 23.04 -9.03 0.79
N LYS A 39 23.14 -10.27 1.28
CA LYS A 39 21.98 -11.17 1.37
C LYS A 39 20.90 -10.62 2.29
N GLU A 40 21.29 -10.07 3.44
CA GLU A 40 20.39 -9.46 4.41
C GLU A 40 19.64 -8.27 3.81
N VAL A 41 20.35 -7.33 3.19
CA VAL A 41 19.78 -6.17 2.50
C VAL A 41 18.77 -6.59 1.44
N LYS A 42 19.13 -7.55 0.57
CA LYS A 42 18.24 -8.04 -0.50
C LYS A 42 16.95 -8.65 0.07
N ARG A 43 17.05 -9.42 1.16
CA ARG A 43 15.89 -10.00 1.84
C ARG A 43 14.99 -8.93 2.44
N SER A 44 15.58 -7.93 3.12
CA SER A 44 14.82 -6.83 3.74
C SER A 44 14.10 -5.99 2.70
N ILE A 45 14.78 -5.60 1.61
CA ILE A 45 14.16 -4.88 0.48
C ILE A 45 12.98 -5.68 -0.11
N LYS A 46 13.11 -7.00 -0.27
CA LYS A 46 12.03 -7.84 -0.80
C LYS A 46 10.83 -7.88 0.15
N LYS A 47 11.08 -7.97 1.46
CA LYS A 47 10.03 -7.94 2.50
C LYS A 47 9.29 -6.60 2.49
N ASP A 48 10.02 -5.49 2.50
CA ASP A 48 9.42 -4.15 2.50
C ASP A 48 8.57 -3.89 1.26
N ASN A 49 9.08 -4.28 0.08
CA ASN A 49 8.31 -4.17 -1.15
C ASN A 49 7.03 -5.00 -1.13
N ARG A 50 7.04 -6.19 -0.51
CA ARG A 50 5.84 -7.02 -0.35
C ARG A 50 4.83 -6.32 0.57
N MET A 51 5.27 -5.86 1.75
CA MET A 51 4.40 -5.16 2.70
C MET A 51 3.80 -3.88 2.10
N TYR A 52 4.60 -3.11 1.35
CA TYR A 52 4.12 -1.91 0.67
C TYR A 52 3.01 -2.21 -0.34
N LYS A 53 3.16 -3.28 -1.13
CA LYS A 53 2.12 -3.71 -2.08
C LYS A 53 0.86 -4.16 -1.35
N GLU A 54 0.99 -4.97 -0.30
CA GLU A 54 -0.16 -5.43 0.51
C GLU A 54 -0.92 -4.25 1.10
N LYS A 55 -0.22 -3.28 1.70
CA LYS A 55 -0.81 -2.03 2.21
C LYS A 55 -1.52 -1.23 1.12
N THR A 56 -0.92 -1.13 -0.07
CA THR A 56 -1.52 -0.40 -1.20
C THR A 56 -2.84 -1.05 -1.64
N VAL A 57 -2.88 -2.39 -1.71
CA VAL A 57 -4.09 -3.14 -2.04
C VAL A 57 -5.14 -2.96 -0.95
N GLN A 58 -4.75 -3.04 0.33
CA GLN A 58 -5.66 -2.83 1.45
C GLN A 58 -6.32 -1.45 1.41
N ILE A 59 -5.53 -0.38 1.21
CA ILE A 59 -6.05 0.99 1.09
C ILE A 59 -7.03 1.10 -0.08
N ALA A 60 -6.74 0.48 -1.23
CA ALA A 60 -7.64 0.50 -2.38
C ALA A 60 -8.97 -0.22 -2.09
N LEU A 61 -8.94 -1.33 -1.35
CA LEU A 61 -10.15 -2.05 -0.93
C LEU A 61 -10.97 -1.24 0.08
N GLU A 62 -10.31 -0.62 1.05
CA GLU A 62 -10.96 0.27 2.03
C GLU A 62 -11.63 1.46 1.35
N ASN A 63 -10.93 2.15 0.44
CA ASN A 63 -11.50 3.26 -0.33
C ASN A 63 -12.71 2.84 -1.18
N ASN A 64 -12.65 1.67 -1.81
CA ASN A 64 -13.80 1.12 -2.53
C ASN A 64 -14.99 0.82 -1.60
N ARG A 65 -14.72 0.31 -0.40
CA ARG A 65 -15.75 0.08 0.62
C ARG A 65 -16.39 1.40 1.05
N PHE A 66 -15.58 2.43 1.35
CA PHE A 66 -16.08 3.76 1.68
C PHE A 66 -16.93 4.36 0.56
N LEU A 67 -16.50 4.21 -0.70
CA LEU A 67 -17.27 4.67 -1.86
C LEU A 67 -18.62 3.94 -1.98
N LYS A 68 -18.66 2.62 -1.76
CA LYS A 68 -19.92 1.86 -1.76
C LYS A 68 -20.88 2.36 -0.67
N ILE A 69 -20.37 2.57 0.54
CA ILE A 69 -21.15 3.10 1.67
C ILE A 69 -21.69 4.49 1.33
N ALA A 70 -20.84 5.38 0.81
CA ALA A 70 -21.26 6.73 0.41
C ALA A 70 -22.35 6.71 -0.67
N LYS A 71 -22.20 5.86 -1.70
CA LYS A 71 -23.22 5.67 -2.74
C LYS A 71 -24.54 5.13 -2.17
N GLN A 72 -24.47 4.19 -1.24
CA GLN A 72 -25.66 3.66 -0.57
C GLN A 72 -26.37 4.73 0.25
N GLY A 73 -25.64 5.54 1.03
CA GLY A 73 -26.19 6.68 1.76
C GLY A 73 -26.90 7.70 0.84
N ILE A 74 -26.29 8.01 -0.30
CA ILE A 74 -26.91 8.89 -1.33
C ILE A 74 -28.19 8.26 -1.91
N SER A 75 -28.22 6.93 -2.10
CA SER A 75 -29.40 6.24 -2.64
C SER A 75 -30.56 6.09 -1.65
N LEU A 76 -30.27 6.00 -0.34
CA LEU A 76 -31.30 5.83 0.69
C LEU A 76 -32.27 7.02 0.78
N GLY A 77 -31.84 8.21 0.39
CA GLY A 77 -32.68 9.41 0.32
C GLY A 77 -33.29 9.70 -1.05
N LYS A 78 -33.08 8.84 -2.06
CA LYS A 78 -33.57 9.04 -3.43
C LYS A 78 -34.60 8.00 -3.78
N SER A 79 -35.86 8.42 -3.92
CA SER A 79 -36.88 7.64 -4.64
C SER A 79 -36.55 7.66 -6.12
N TRP A 80 -36.63 6.50 -6.78
CA TRP A 80 -36.45 6.44 -8.22
C TRP A 80 -37.58 7.19 -8.90
N ILE A 81 -37.26 8.23 -9.68
CA ILE A 81 -38.19 8.86 -10.64
C ILE A 81 -38.28 7.96 -11.88
N THR A 82 -38.51 6.67 -11.66
CA THR A 82 -39.09 5.80 -12.66
C THR A 82 -40.41 5.42 -12.03
N SER A 83 -41.48 6.02 -12.56
CA SER A 83 -42.83 5.57 -12.33
C SER A 83 -42.83 4.04 -12.16
N LEU A 84 -43.04 3.59 -10.92
CA LEU A 84 -43.76 2.38 -10.51
C LEU A 84 -43.16 1.57 -9.35
N LYS A 85 -41.92 1.64 -8.84
CA LYS A 85 -41.55 0.78 -7.69
C LYS A 85 -40.45 1.36 -6.77
N ASP A 86 -40.57 1.13 -5.47
CA ASP A 86 -39.52 1.36 -4.47
C ASP A 86 -38.37 0.33 -4.57
N ASN A 87 -37.32 0.49 -3.76
CA ASN A 87 -36.17 -0.43 -3.70
C ASN A 87 -36.53 -1.87 -3.30
N PHE A 88 -37.77 -2.11 -2.85
CA PHE A 88 -38.35 -3.41 -2.49
C PHE A 88 -39.41 -3.88 -3.50
N GLY A 89 -39.60 -3.17 -4.61
CA GLY A 89 -40.55 -3.53 -5.65
C GLY A 89 -42.01 -3.11 -5.40
N LYS A 90 -42.31 -2.29 -4.37
CA LYS A 90 -43.67 -1.80 -4.09
C LYS A 90 -43.98 -0.52 -4.87
N LYS A 91 -45.12 -0.53 -5.57
CA LYS A 91 -45.72 0.66 -6.19
C LYS A 91 -46.15 1.63 -5.10
N HIS A 92 -45.68 2.88 -5.15
CA HIS A 92 -46.33 3.96 -4.42
C HIS A 92 -47.71 4.18 -5.05
N GLN A 93 -48.76 3.95 -4.26
CA GLN A 93 -50.12 4.43 -4.55
C GLN A 93 -50.20 5.93 -4.29
#